data_AF-A0A969KVA4-F1
#
_entry.id   AF-A0A969KVA4-F1
#
_cell.length_a   1.000
_cell.length_b   1.000
_cell.length_c   1.000
_cell.angle_alpha   90.00
_cell.angle_beta   90.00
_cell.angle_gamma   90.00
#
_symmetry.space_group_name_H-M   'P 1'
#
loop_
_entity.id
_entity.type
_entity.pdbx_description
1 polymer ?
#
loop_
_entity_poly.entity_id
_entity_poly.type
_entity_poly.pdbx_seq_one_letter_code
_entity_poly.pdbx_strand_id
1 'polypeptide(L)'
;MLDQKTLTQTECSQILLNHLYGVDLDPQAVEVTRLSLLLKLLESLPQANLSQLPDLRHNIQVGNAIVGQGAPPPHKALPHEALHPLDWQSAFPQAMQTGGFEVVIGNPPYIDSETMTRWLPRCRHYCTTHYQAATGNWDIFCVFIERALQLCKPGGLSSLIVPNKLLSADYAAGARSLLHQNQLLSIRDYSRVSVFAVAVYPLVYVVQKKISSLDSTIRYELMQSVEKVARSHLISQAIDLAQSDSKQDSKHSNKGFPWLIAIQPQQANLIVRMRQFPKLGAIAQVTGAATVAEAYAIQPLIQDSQTLTVADLQLVNSGTLDRYRFLWGKKRLRYLGASYLHPVIPAHLRQYLPRKREQQAIAPKILVAGMTRELECALDSTGKVLAAKSTAVIQSTIDLRYLLGILNSKLIHFYFTNSFASNSLSGGYLRVGPPQLQQIPICCREVRDGNGGDRHNALIGLVDQMLSLSAQQIMLKPTELPELQSQIEAVDQQLNQIVCELYGLTKAEIEMVLEDV
;
A
#
# COMPACT_ATOMS: atom_id res chain seq x y z
N MET A 1 -41.36 20.91 -1.56
CA MET A 1 -41.56 20.69 -0.11
C MET A 1 -42.02 19.25 0.04
N LEU A 2 -41.17 18.36 0.55
CA LEU A 2 -41.66 17.07 1.06
C LEU A 2 -42.44 17.41 2.32
N ASP A 3 -43.76 17.20 2.31
CA ASP A 3 -44.56 17.25 3.54
C ASP A 3 -43.86 16.37 4.58
N GLN A 4 -43.38 16.98 5.67
CA GLN A 4 -42.90 16.24 6.82
C GLN A 4 -44.11 15.57 7.45
N LYS A 5 -44.44 14.39 6.94
CA LYS A 5 -45.47 13.53 7.51
C LYS A 5 -45.01 13.16 8.91
N THR A 6 -45.70 13.67 9.93
CA THR A 6 -45.43 13.31 11.32
C THR A 6 -45.78 11.83 11.50
N LEU A 7 -44.76 10.99 11.74
CA LEU A 7 -44.96 9.56 11.99
C LEU A 7 -45.65 9.36 13.34
N THR A 8 -46.50 8.34 13.43
CA THR A 8 -47.06 7.87 14.69
C THR A 8 -46.08 6.98 15.45
N GLN A 9 -46.30 6.79 16.76
CA GLN A 9 -45.51 5.84 17.55
C GLN A 9 -45.54 4.43 16.97
N THR A 10 -46.71 3.98 16.50
CA THR A 10 -46.86 2.67 15.87
C THR A 10 -46.01 2.53 14.62
N GLU A 11 -46.00 3.54 13.76
CA GLU A 11 -45.16 3.55 12.54
C GLU A 11 -43.66 3.57 12.89
N CYS A 12 -43.24 4.39 13.85
CA CYS A 12 -41.84 4.40 14.31
C CYS A 12 -41.42 3.05 14.90
N SER A 13 -42.27 2.43 15.72
CA SER A 13 -42.03 1.09 16.28
C SER A 13 -41.91 0.03 15.18
N GLN A 14 -42.77 0.07 14.17
CA GLN A 14 -42.70 -0.82 13.00
C GLN A 14 -41.40 -0.60 12.22
N ILE A 15 -40.93 0.64 12.06
CA ILE A 15 -39.65 0.92 11.41
C ILE A 15 -38.50 0.26 12.17
N LEU A 16 -38.44 0.44 13.50
CA LEU A 16 -37.38 -0.16 14.31
C LEU A 16 -37.41 -1.70 14.24
N LEU A 17 -38.60 -2.30 14.36
CA LEU A 17 -38.76 -3.76 14.40
C LEU A 17 -38.53 -4.44 13.05
N ASN A 18 -38.87 -3.78 11.94
CA ASN A 18 -38.85 -4.43 10.63
C ASN A 18 -37.63 -4.08 9.78
N HIS A 19 -36.94 -2.96 10.07
CA HIS A 19 -35.89 -2.42 9.18
C HIS A 19 -34.51 -2.29 9.83
N LEU A 20 -34.41 -2.33 11.16
CA LEU A 20 -33.12 -2.21 11.85
C LEU A 20 -32.74 -3.51 12.55
N TYR A 21 -31.54 -3.98 12.23
CA TYR A 21 -30.94 -5.18 12.79
C TYR A 21 -29.48 -4.89 13.14
N GLY A 22 -28.96 -5.52 14.18
CA GLY A 22 -27.61 -5.26 14.67
C GLY A 22 -27.02 -6.45 15.41
N VAL A 23 -25.71 -6.59 15.32
CA VAL A 23 -24.94 -7.62 16.01
C VAL A 23 -23.70 -6.96 16.58
N ASP A 24 -23.46 -7.17 17.87
CA ASP A 24 -22.20 -6.83 18.51
C ASP A 24 -21.73 -8.00 19.39
N LEU A 25 -20.41 -8.13 19.54
CA LEU A 25 -19.82 -9.14 20.39
C LEU A 25 -19.93 -8.76 21.87
N ASP A 26 -19.95 -7.46 22.18
CA ASP A 26 -20.08 -6.94 23.54
C ASP A 26 -21.57 -6.84 23.96
N PRO A 27 -22.01 -7.61 24.97
CA PRO A 27 -23.37 -7.51 25.50
C PRO A 27 -23.76 -6.09 25.96
N GLN A 28 -22.80 -5.31 26.48
CA GLN A 28 -23.08 -3.94 26.94
C GLN A 28 -23.39 -3.01 25.76
N ALA A 29 -22.62 -3.12 24.67
CA ALA A 29 -22.86 -2.36 23.45
C ALA A 29 -24.24 -2.67 22.84
N VAL A 30 -24.68 -3.93 22.91
CA VAL A 30 -26.03 -4.35 22.48
C VAL A 30 -27.12 -3.67 23.31
N GLU A 31 -27.02 -3.69 24.64
CA GLU A 31 -28.03 -3.04 25.50
C GLU A 31 -28.05 -1.52 25.34
N VAL A 32 -26.86 -0.89 25.25
CA VAL A 32 -26.74 0.56 24.98
C VAL A 32 -27.39 0.90 23.64
N THR A 33 -27.15 0.11 22.60
CA THR A 33 -27.74 0.34 21.27
C THR A 33 -29.25 0.25 21.31
N ARG A 34 -29.82 -0.77 21.97
CA ARG A 34 -31.27 -0.91 22.15
C ARG A 34 -31.85 0.31 22.85
N LEU A 35 -31.24 0.74 23.96
CA LEU A 35 -31.68 1.92 24.71
C LEU A 35 -31.58 3.19 23.85
N SER A 36 -30.48 3.40 23.13
CA SER A 36 -30.30 4.57 22.27
C SER A 36 -31.35 4.65 21.15
N LEU A 37 -31.72 3.52 20.54
CA LEU A 37 -32.78 3.48 19.54
C LEU A 37 -34.15 3.83 20.14
N LEU A 38 -34.46 3.31 21.33
CA LEU A 38 -35.70 3.63 22.04
C LEU A 38 -35.76 5.11 22.45
N LEU A 39 -34.66 5.67 22.95
CA LEU A 39 -34.55 7.09 23.26
C LEU A 39 -34.74 7.95 22.00
N LYS A 40 -34.16 7.52 20.87
CA LYS A 40 -34.33 8.24 19.60
C LYS A 40 -35.78 8.26 19.10
N LEU A 41 -36.51 7.17 19.31
CA LEU A 41 -37.95 7.10 19.04
C LEU A 41 -38.71 8.11 19.93
N LEU A 42 -38.40 8.16 21.22
CA LEU A 42 -39.05 9.07 22.17
C LEU A 42 -38.75 10.55 21.87
N GLU A 43 -37.50 10.89 21.51
CA GLU A 43 -37.13 12.24 21.07
C GLU A 43 -37.95 12.71 19.86
N SER A 44 -38.27 11.79 18.96
CA SER A 44 -39.03 12.09 17.75
C SER A 44 -40.53 12.24 18.00
N LEU A 45 -41.01 11.85 19.21
CA LEU A 45 -42.43 11.75 19.56
C LEU A 45 -42.68 12.25 21.00
N PRO A 46 -42.89 13.57 21.19
CA PRO A 46 -43.03 14.17 22.53
C PRO A 46 -44.19 13.63 23.38
N GLN A 47 -45.21 13.03 22.76
CA GLN A 47 -46.37 12.42 23.43
C GLN A 47 -46.36 10.88 23.38
N ALA A 48 -45.21 10.24 23.13
CA ALA A 48 -45.11 8.80 23.08
C ALA A 48 -45.47 8.16 24.43
N ASN A 49 -46.24 7.07 24.37
CA ASN A 49 -46.59 6.28 25.53
C ASN A 49 -45.45 5.31 25.86
N LEU A 50 -44.80 5.51 27.01
CA LEU A 50 -43.70 4.68 27.51
C LEU A 50 -44.07 3.20 27.69
N SER A 51 -45.36 2.90 27.92
CA SER A 51 -45.83 1.52 28.06
C SER A 51 -45.95 0.75 26.74
N GLN A 52 -45.79 1.43 25.59
CA GLN A 52 -45.95 0.88 24.24
C GLN A 52 -44.64 0.92 23.43
N LEU A 53 -43.49 0.80 24.10
CA LEU A 53 -42.19 0.73 23.43
C LEU A 53 -41.98 -0.66 22.79
N PRO A 54 -41.37 -0.73 21.59
CA PRO A 54 -41.10 -1.99 20.92
C PRO A 54 -39.99 -2.80 21.63
N ASP A 55 -40.09 -4.12 21.56
CA ASP A 55 -39.05 -5.02 22.06
C ASP A 55 -37.98 -5.28 21.00
N LEU A 56 -36.77 -4.76 21.21
CA LEU A 56 -35.66 -4.84 20.28
C LEU A 56 -34.74 -6.06 20.50
N ARG A 57 -35.08 -6.99 21.39
CA ARG A 57 -34.23 -8.15 21.70
C ARG A 57 -33.98 -9.07 20.51
N HIS A 58 -34.92 -9.13 19.56
CA HIS A 58 -34.79 -9.91 18.33
C HIS A 58 -34.07 -9.13 17.21
N ASN A 59 -33.99 -7.81 17.31
CA ASN A 59 -33.39 -6.93 16.30
C ASN A 59 -31.90 -6.72 16.53
N ILE A 60 -31.51 -6.44 17.77
CA ILE A 60 -30.11 -6.19 18.15
C ILE A 60 -29.67 -7.35 19.04
N GLN A 61 -28.71 -8.17 18.59
CA GLN A 61 -28.33 -9.42 19.25
C GLN A 61 -26.85 -9.46 19.61
N VAL A 62 -26.54 -10.18 20.69
CA VAL A 62 -25.15 -10.46 21.09
C VAL A 62 -24.63 -11.63 20.27
N GLY A 63 -23.47 -11.47 19.63
CA GLY A 63 -22.81 -12.56 18.95
C GLY A 63 -21.67 -12.13 18.04
N ASN A 64 -20.94 -13.11 17.53
CA ASN A 64 -19.86 -12.88 16.59
C ASN A 64 -20.39 -12.86 15.15
N ALA A 65 -20.38 -11.67 14.54
CA ALA A 65 -20.86 -11.47 13.17
C ALA A 65 -20.13 -12.32 12.11
N ILE A 66 -18.88 -12.76 12.39
CA ILE A 66 -18.04 -13.53 11.48
C ILE A 66 -18.13 -15.03 11.73
N VAL A 67 -18.12 -15.44 12.99
CA VAL A 67 -18.01 -16.85 13.37
C VAL A 67 -19.40 -17.44 13.54
N GLY A 68 -19.74 -18.46 12.75
CA GLY A 68 -21.04 -19.12 12.76
C GLY A 68 -20.95 -20.56 13.26
N GLN A 69 -21.91 -21.39 12.82
CA GLN A 69 -21.91 -22.83 13.13
C GLN A 69 -20.65 -23.52 12.58
N GLY A 70 -20.15 -24.54 13.29
CA GLY A 70 -18.90 -25.23 12.94
C GLY A 70 -17.64 -24.56 13.49
N ALA A 71 -17.78 -23.54 14.34
CA ALA A 71 -16.66 -22.94 15.06
C ALA A 71 -15.83 -24.01 15.80
N PRO A 72 -14.49 -23.95 15.76
CA PRO A 72 -13.65 -24.94 16.43
C PRO A 72 -13.96 -24.99 17.93
N PRO A 73 -13.97 -26.16 18.57
CA PRO A 73 -14.32 -26.30 19.98
C PRO A 73 -13.39 -25.49 20.90
N PRO A 74 -13.84 -25.11 22.10
CA PRO A 74 -13.02 -24.36 23.06
C PRO A 74 -11.75 -25.13 23.40
N HIS A 75 -10.60 -24.45 23.29
CA HIS A 75 -9.30 -25.02 23.64
C HIS A 75 -8.99 -24.72 25.10
N LYS A 76 -8.66 -25.75 25.90
CA LYS A 76 -8.44 -25.62 27.36
C LYS A 76 -7.37 -24.59 27.75
N ALA A 77 -6.37 -24.35 26.89
CA ALA A 77 -5.29 -23.38 27.14
C ALA A 77 -5.65 -21.91 26.82
N LEU A 78 -6.78 -21.65 26.16
CA LEU A 78 -7.23 -20.30 25.78
C LEU A 78 -8.69 -20.06 26.23
N PRO A 79 -8.96 -20.08 27.55
CA PRO A 79 -10.33 -19.94 28.07
C PRO A 79 -10.96 -18.56 27.79
N HIS A 80 -10.13 -17.53 27.54
CA HIS A 80 -10.58 -16.18 27.24
C HIS A 80 -11.04 -15.96 25.78
N GLU A 81 -10.78 -16.91 24.87
CA GLU A 81 -11.21 -16.81 23.47
C GLU A 81 -12.61 -17.42 23.27
N ALA A 82 -13.62 -16.88 23.97
CA ALA A 82 -15.00 -17.27 23.71
C ALA A 82 -15.43 -16.74 22.34
N LEU A 83 -15.74 -17.64 21.40
CA LEU A 83 -16.03 -17.26 20.01
C LEU A 83 -17.44 -16.70 19.81
N HIS A 84 -18.36 -16.93 20.75
CA HIS A 84 -19.77 -16.52 20.73
C HIS A 84 -20.39 -16.63 19.33
N PRO A 85 -20.40 -17.83 18.71
CA PRO A 85 -20.81 -17.97 17.32
C PRO A 85 -22.25 -17.52 17.12
N LEU A 86 -22.49 -16.73 16.08
CA LEU A 86 -23.84 -16.30 15.68
C LEU A 86 -24.23 -16.98 14.37
N ASP A 87 -25.34 -17.70 14.41
CA ASP A 87 -25.97 -18.23 13.21
C ASP A 87 -27.00 -17.24 12.65
N TRP A 88 -26.68 -16.61 11.53
CA TRP A 88 -27.49 -15.53 10.95
C TRP A 88 -28.89 -16.00 10.55
N GLN A 89 -29.02 -17.24 10.07
CA GLN A 89 -30.28 -17.86 9.69
C GLN A 89 -31.22 -17.99 10.90
N SER A 90 -30.70 -18.43 12.04
CA SER A 90 -31.47 -18.55 13.28
C SER A 90 -31.72 -17.21 13.95
N ALA A 91 -30.75 -16.29 13.90
CA ALA A 91 -30.85 -14.98 14.53
C ALA A 91 -31.84 -14.05 13.80
N PHE A 92 -31.83 -14.03 12.47
CA PHE A 92 -32.62 -13.11 11.64
C PHE A 92 -33.36 -13.85 10.52
N PRO A 93 -34.29 -14.76 10.86
CA PRO A 93 -34.89 -15.68 9.88
C PRO A 93 -35.64 -14.95 8.77
N GLN A 94 -36.36 -13.86 9.08
CA GLN A 94 -37.12 -13.10 8.07
C GLN A 94 -36.19 -12.48 7.01
N ALA A 95 -35.14 -11.78 7.44
CA ALA A 95 -34.18 -11.17 6.52
C ALA A 95 -33.40 -12.23 5.72
N MET A 96 -33.05 -13.35 6.34
CA MET A 96 -32.33 -14.43 5.66
C MET A 96 -33.22 -15.18 4.66
N GLN A 97 -34.51 -15.34 4.93
CA GLN A 97 -35.49 -15.92 3.99
C GLN A 97 -35.65 -15.09 2.72
N THR A 98 -35.52 -13.76 2.81
CA THR A 98 -35.54 -12.86 1.64
C THR A 98 -34.19 -12.73 0.93
N GLY A 99 -33.22 -13.60 1.28
CA GLY A 99 -31.90 -13.63 0.64
C GLY A 99 -30.89 -12.64 1.20
N GLY A 100 -31.16 -12.05 2.37
CA GLY A 100 -30.30 -11.08 3.05
C GLY A 100 -30.92 -9.70 3.19
N PHE A 101 -30.12 -8.74 3.64
CA PHE A 101 -30.52 -7.36 3.90
C PHE A 101 -30.40 -6.48 2.65
N GLU A 102 -31.31 -5.51 2.50
CA GLU A 102 -31.24 -4.44 1.50
C GLU A 102 -29.96 -3.62 1.61
N VAL A 103 -29.55 -3.31 2.84
CA VAL A 103 -28.41 -2.46 3.17
C VAL A 103 -27.66 -3.07 4.34
N VAL A 104 -26.34 -3.25 4.18
CA VAL A 104 -25.45 -3.69 5.26
C VAL A 104 -24.40 -2.61 5.51
N ILE A 105 -24.45 -1.99 6.68
CA ILE A 105 -23.48 -0.98 7.12
C ILE A 105 -22.75 -1.40 8.39
N GLY A 106 -21.55 -0.86 8.60
CA GLY A 106 -20.80 -1.13 9.82
C GLY A 106 -19.43 -0.48 9.90
N ASN A 107 -18.86 -0.51 11.10
CA ASN A 107 -17.49 -0.10 11.38
C ASN A 107 -16.75 -1.32 11.99
N PRO A 108 -16.18 -2.21 11.16
CA PRO A 108 -15.50 -3.40 11.65
C PRO A 108 -14.32 -3.06 12.58
N PRO A 109 -13.94 -3.98 13.50
CA PRO A 109 -12.78 -3.80 14.35
C PRO A 109 -11.48 -3.77 13.53
N TYR A 110 -10.51 -2.95 13.95
CA TYR A 110 -9.22 -2.79 13.24
C TYR A 110 -8.14 -3.65 13.91
N ILE A 111 -8.20 -4.96 13.69
CA ILE A 111 -7.27 -5.95 14.27
C ILE A 111 -6.33 -6.48 13.19
N ASP A 112 -5.03 -6.35 13.43
CA ASP A 112 -3.99 -6.82 12.51
C ASP A 112 -3.68 -8.32 12.64
N SER A 113 -2.95 -8.85 11.66
CA SER A 113 -2.57 -10.26 11.60
C SER A 113 -1.73 -10.71 12.81
N GLU A 114 -0.88 -9.86 13.37
CA GLU A 114 -0.04 -10.21 14.52
C GLU A 114 -0.89 -10.38 15.78
N THR A 115 -1.77 -9.41 16.03
CA THR A 115 -2.72 -9.40 17.14
C THR A 115 -3.64 -10.61 17.07
N MET A 116 -4.19 -10.93 15.89
CA MET A 116 -5.00 -12.14 15.71
C MET A 116 -4.21 -13.42 15.96
N THR A 117 -2.95 -13.50 15.52
CA THR A 117 -2.13 -14.69 15.74
C THR A 117 -1.84 -14.92 17.22
N ARG A 118 -1.61 -13.83 17.98
CA ARG A 118 -1.27 -13.90 19.41
C ARG A 118 -2.50 -14.13 20.29
N TRP A 119 -3.63 -13.48 19.99
CA TRP A 119 -4.76 -13.38 20.91
C TRP A 119 -6.06 -14.00 20.41
N LEU A 120 -6.22 -14.19 19.09
CA LEU A 120 -7.43 -14.73 18.47
C LEU A 120 -7.15 -15.90 17.50
N PRO A 121 -6.33 -16.90 17.88
CA PRO A 121 -5.89 -17.94 16.95
C PRO A 121 -7.03 -18.83 16.44
N ARG A 122 -8.08 -19.10 17.23
CA ARG A 122 -9.23 -19.90 16.79
C ARG A 122 -10.10 -19.12 15.82
N CYS A 123 -10.35 -17.83 16.10
CA CYS A 123 -11.05 -16.95 15.15
C CYS A 123 -10.28 -16.86 13.83
N ARG A 124 -8.96 -16.65 13.89
CA ARG A 124 -8.09 -16.61 12.70
C ARG A 124 -8.16 -17.91 11.88
N HIS A 125 -8.12 -19.06 12.55
CA HIS A 125 -8.23 -20.36 11.88
C HIS A 125 -9.58 -20.54 11.18
N TYR A 126 -10.68 -20.21 11.87
CA TYR A 126 -12.02 -20.22 11.28
C TYR A 126 -12.08 -19.30 10.05
N CYS A 127 -11.63 -18.06 10.17
CA CYS A 127 -11.63 -17.11 9.07
C CYS A 127 -10.87 -17.62 7.83
N THR A 128 -9.68 -18.20 8.03
CA THR A 128 -8.84 -18.72 6.96
C THR A 128 -9.49 -19.91 6.22
N THR A 129 -10.36 -20.65 6.91
CA THR A 129 -11.04 -21.83 6.34
C THR A 129 -12.35 -21.46 5.63
N HIS A 130 -13.01 -20.39 6.06
CA HIS A 130 -14.36 -20.04 5.62
C HIS A 130 -14.46 -18.81 4.71
N TYR A 131 -13.39 -18.03 4.56
CA TYR A 131 -13.42 -16.77 3.81
C TYR A 131 -12.27 -16.67 2.80
N GLN A 132 -12.60 -16.28 1.58
CA GLN A 132 -11.62 -16.11 0.50
C GLN A 132 -10.74 -14.87 0.71
N ALA A 133 -11.28 -13.84 1.36
CA ALA A 133 -10.56 -12.62 1.70
C ALA A 133 -9.43 -12.85 2.74
N ALA A 134 -9.47 -13.97 3.47
CA ALA A 134 -8.50 -14.32 4.52
C ALA A 134 -7.20 -14.95 3.96
N THR A 135 -6.50 -14.24 3.07
CA THR A 135 -5.25 -14.74 2.44
C THR A 135 -3.99 -14.08 3.03
N GLY A 136 -2.99 -14.89 3.41
CA GLY A 136 -1.69 -14.40 3.86
C GLY A 136 -1.72 -13.70 5.23
N ASN A 137 -1.04 -12.56 5.35
CA ASN A 137 -1.00 -11.75 6.58
C ASN A 137 -2.11 -10.70 6.58
N TRP A 138 -3.37 -11.16 6.57
CA TRP A 138 -4.56 -10.33 6.47
C TRP A 138 -5.00 -9.71 7.81
N ASP A 139 -5.64 -8.55 7.72
CA ASP A 139 -6.31 -7.84 8.82
C ASP A 139 -7.83 -8.15 8.79
N ILE A 140 -8.49 -8.14 9.96
CA ILE A 140 -9.85 -8.68 10.11
C ILE A 140 -10.92 -7.96 9.28
N PHE A 141 -10.72 -6.68 8.94
CA PHE A 141 -11.67 -5.93 8.12
C PHE A 141 -11.89 -6.57 6.73
N CYS A 142 -10.92 -7.31 6.20
CA CYS A 142 -11.04 -8.02 4.93
C CYS A 142 -12.17 -9.05 4.97
N VAL A 143 -12.28 -9.77 6.10
CA VAL A 143 -13.32 -10.77 6.34
C VAL A 143 -14.69 -10.12 6.53
N PHE A 144 -14.74 -8.96 7.20
CA PHE A 144 -15.98 -8.20 7.35
C PHE A 144 -16.54 -7.70 6.01
N ILE A 145 -15.69 -7.32 5.06
CA ILE A 145 -16.13 -6.96 3.70
C ILE A 145 -16.82 -8.14 3.02
N GLU A 146 -16.21 -9.32 3.06
CA GLU A 146 -16.80 -10.53 2.49
C GLU A 146 -18.12 -10.91 3.20
N ARG A 147 -18.13 -10.86 4.53
CA ARG A 147 -19.32 -11.13 5.34
C ARG A 147 -20.45 -10.15 5.02
N ALA A 148 -20.17 -8.86 4.90
CA ALA A 148 -21.18 -7.85 4.58
C ALA A 148 -21.80 -8.08 3.18
N LEU A 149 -20.98 -8.46 2.19
CA LEU A 149 -21.46 -8.87 0.87
C LEU A 149 -22.28 -10.17 0.93
N GLN A 150 -21.90 -11.16 1.74
CA GLN A 150 -22.67 -12.40 1.92
C GLN A 150 -24.07 -12.12 2.51
N LEU A 151 -24.15 -11.22 3.50
CA LEU A 151 -25.39 -10.84 4.17
C LEU A 151 -26.28 -9.90 3.35
N CYS A 152 -25.73 -9.22 2.36
CA CYS A 152 -26.46 -8.33 1.48
C CYS A 152 -27.26 -9.14 0.44
N LYS A 153 -28.49 -8.75 0.14
CA LYS A 153 -29.29 -9.38 -0.92
C LYS A 153 -28.79 -8.97 -2.31
N PRO A 154 -29.08 -9.74 -3.39
CA PRO A 154 -28.81 -9.30 -4.75
C PRO A 154 -29.41 -7.93 -5.04
N GLY A 155 -28.60 -7.01 -5.57
CA GLY A 155 -28.97 -5.61 -5.83
C GLY A 155 -28.96 -4.70 -4.59
N GLY A 156 -28.77 -5.23 -3.38
CA GLY A 156 -28.60 -4.45 -2.16
C GLY A 156 -27.26 -3.72 -2.08
N LEU A 157 -27.11 -2.87 -1.07
CA LEU A 157 -25.90 -2.06 -0.84
C LEU A 157 -25.12 -2.57 0.38
N SER A 158 -23.80 -2.52 0.28
CA SER A 158 -22.91 -2.71 1.42
C SER A 158 -21.94 -1.53 1.53
N SER A 159 -21.70 -1.07 2.76
CA SER A 159 -20.79 0.04 3.03
C SER A 159 -20.17 -0.11 4.40
N LEU A 160 -18.85 -0.22 4.48
CA LEU A 160 -18.13 -0.29 5.76
C LEU A 160 -17.10 0.82 5.86
N ILE A 161 -16.84 1.26 7.10
CA ILE A 161 -15.69 2.09 7.42
C ILE A 161 -14.47 1.17 7.60
N VAL A 162 -13.45 1.32 6.76
CA VAL A 162 -12.29 0.41 6.73
C VAL A 162 -10.97 1.16 6.63
N PRO A 163 -9.83 0.57 6.99
CA PRO A 163 -8.53 1.21 6.82
C PRO A 163 -8.16 1.46 5.34
N ASN A 164 -7.40 2.52 5.07
CA ASN A 164 -6.88 2.86 3.74
C ASN A 164 -5.99 1.77 3.11
N LYS A 165 -5.49 0.85 3.93
CA LYS A 165 -4.81 -0.37 3.50
C LYS A 165 -5.63 -1.18 2.48
N LEU A 166 -6.96 -1.04 2.46
CA LEU A 166 -7.81 -1.63 1.41
C LEU A 166 -7.32 -1.27 0.00
N LEU A 167 -6.88 -0.03 -0.23
CA LEU A 167 -6.47 0.46 -1.56
C LEU A 167 -5.29 -0.33 -2.13
N SER A 168 -4.45 -0.94 -1.30
CA SER A 168 -3.11 -1.32 -1.78
C SER A 168 -2.39 -2.45 -1.07
N ALA A 169 -2.75 -2.76 0.18
CA ALA A 169 -2.03 -3.77 0.91
C ALA A 169 -2.19 -5.10 0.18
N ASP A 170 -1.09 -5.84 0.01
CA ASP A 170 -1.08 -7.11 -0.72
C ASP A 170 -2.10 -8.09 -0.14
N TYR A 171 -2.22 -8.16 1.20
CA TYR A 171 -3.16 -9.03 1.88
C TYR A 171 -4.63 -8.65 1.64
N ALA A 172 -4.93 -7.40 1.26
CA ALA A 172 -6.28 -6.93 1.00
C ALA A 172 -6.74 -7.22 -0.44
N ALA A 173 -5.90 -7.87 -1.26
CA ALA A 173 -6.22 -8.24 -2.64
C ALA A 173 -7.51 -9.07 -2.77
N GLY A 174 -7.76 -10.01 -1.85
CA GLY A 174 -8.99 -10.80 -1.84
C GLY A 174 -10.24 -9.94 -1.63
N ALA A 175 -10.19 -9.01 -0.67
CA ALA A 175 -11.27 -8.06 -0.43
C ALA A 175 -11.50 -7.11 -1.63
N ARG A 176 -10.42 -6.60 -2.24
CA ARG A 176 -10.51 -5.81 -3.49
C ARG A 176 -11.17 -6.60 -4.62
N SER A 177 -10.80 -7.87 -4.79
CA SER A 177 -11.39 -8.74 -5.82
C SER A 177 -12.89 -8.92 -5.62
N LEU A 178 -13.34 -9.16 -4.38
CA LEU A 178 -14.77 -9.27 -4.06
C LEU A 178 -15.53 -7.97 -4.35
N LEU A 179 -14.95 -6.82 -4.02
CA LEU A 179 -15.55 -5.51 -4.32
C LEU A 179 -15.63 -5.25 -5.83
N HIS A 180 -14.67 -5.74 -6.62
CA HIS A 180 -14.71 -5.64 -8.09
C HIS A 180 -15.63 -6.63 -8.78
N GLN A 181 -15.85 -7.81 -8.22
CA GLN A 181 -16.86 -8.73 -8.74
C GLN A 181 -18.28 -8.16 -8.58
N ASN A 182 -18.41 -7.14 -7.72
CA ASN A 182 -19.63 -6.39 -7.48
C ASN A 182 -19.52 -4.96 -8.04
N GLN A 183 -20.64 -4.25 -8.14
CA GLN A 183 -20.66 -2.90 -8.67
C GLN A 183 -20.23 -1.90 -7.59
N LEU A 184 -18.93 -1.61 -7.51
CA LEU A 184 -18.39 -0.57 -6.63
C LEU A 184 -18.82 0.81 -7.15
N LEU A 185 -19.54 1.56 -6.32
CA LEU A 185 -20.13 2.86 -6.70
C LEU A 185 -19.23 4.02 -6.27
N SER A 186 -18.69 3.97 -5.05
CA SER A 186 -17.85 5.04 -4.53
C SER A 186 -16.88 4.60 -3.45
N ILE A 187 -15.81 5.39 -3.28
CA ILE A 187 -14.90 5.39 -2.15
C ILE A 187 -14.74 6.83 -1.68
N ARG A 188 -15.01 7.08 -0.40
CA ARG A 188 -14.65 8.32 0.31
C ARG A 188 -13.42 8.08 1.16
N ASP A 189 -12.40 8.89 0.96
CA ASP A 189 -11.14 8.85 1.67
C ASP A 189 -11.06 9.93 2.74
N TYR A 190 -11.12 9.50 4.00
CA TYR A 190 -11.02 10.32 5.20
C TYR A 190 -9.63 10.21 5.85
N SER A 191 -8.63 9.65 5.16
CA SER A 191 -7.27 9.47 5.70
C SER A 191 -6.57 10.76 6.12
N ARG A 192 -7.06 11.93 5.66
CA ARG A 192 -6.56 13.26 6.05
C ARG A 192 -7.47 14.00 7.03
N VAL A 193 -8.56 13.37 7.45
CA VAL A 193 -9.56 13.95 8.36
C VAL A 193 -9.41 13.29 9.72
N SER A 194 -9.29 14.10 10.77
CA SER A 194 -9.26 13.59 12.15
C SER A 194 -10.67 13.21 12.60
N VAL A 195 -11.15 12.05 12.15
CA VAL A 195 -12.51 11.56 12.46
C VAL A 195 -12.58 10.90 13.84
N PHE A 196 -11.50 10.25 14.26
CA PHE A 196 -11.40 9.53 15.52
C PHE A 196 -10.34 10.18 16.43
N ALA A 197 -10.45 9.96 17.74
CA ALA A 197 -9.48 10.45 18.73
C ALA A 197 -8.08 9.82 18.57
N VAL A 198 -7.99 8.66 17.92
CA VAL A 198 -6.74 7.97 17.59
C VAL A 198 -6.44 8.16 16.11
N ALA A 199 -5.16 8.31 15.77
CA ALA A 199 -4.69 8.40 14.39
C ALA A 199 -5.00 7.10 13.63
N VAL A 200 -6.06 7.14 12.82
CA VAL A 200 -6.44 6.09 11.87
C VAL A 200 -6.68 6.72 10.51
N TYR A 201 -6.65 5.91 9.45
CA TYR A 201 -6.81 6.35 8.07
C TYR A 201 -8.05 5.72 7.44
N PRO A 202 -9.27 6.24 7.73
CA PRO A 202 -10.50 5.59 7.34
C PRO A 202 -10.87 5.85 5.87
N LEU A 203 -11.46 4.83 5.25
CA LEU A 203 -12.16 4.87 3.98
C LEU A 203 -13.60 4.40 4.19
N VAL A 204 -14.52 4.94 3.41
CA VAL A 204 -15.89 4.45 3.34
C VAL A 204 -16.19 4.09 1.88
N TYR A 205 -16.41 2.81 1.61
CA TYR A 205 -16.83 2.38 0.27
C TYR A 205 -18.35 2.24 0.21
N VAL A 206 -18.93 2.32 -0.99
CA VAL A 206 -20.30 1.89 -1.27
C VAL A 206 -20.26 0.94 -2.45
N VAL A 207 -20.73 -0.29 -2.24
CA VAL A 207 -20.80 -1.32 -3.28
C VAL A 207 -22.24 -1.84 -3.38
N GLN A 208 -22.71 -2.07 -4.60
CA GLN A 208 -23.96 -2.76 -4.85
C GLN A 208 -23.67 -4.23 -5.18
N LYS A 209 -24.36 -5.17 -4.52
CA LYS A 209 -24.21 -6.61 -4.75
C LYS A 209 -24.83 -7.02 -6.08
N LYS A 210 -24.14 -6.70 -7.15
CA LYS A 210 -24.56 -6.87 -8.54
C LYS A 210 -23.29 -7.07 -9.36
N ILE A 211 -23.31 -8.02 -10.29
CA ILE A 211 -22.18 -8.28 -11.18
C ILE A 211 -21.76 -6.96 -11.85
N SER A 212 -20.48 -6.62 -11.70
CA SER A 212 -19.94 -5.38 -12.21
C SER A 212 -19.79 -5.43 -13.74
N SER A 213 -19.81 -4.25 -14.37
CA SER A 213 -19.44 -4.09 -15.78
C SER A 213 -18.11 -3.33 -15.88
N LEU A 214 -17.28 -3.66 -16.87
CA LEU A 214 -16.05 -2.92 -17.15
C LEU A 214 -16.30 -1.44 -17.44
N ASP A 215 -17.46 -1.10 -18.00
CA ASP A 215 -17.87 0.28 -18.29
C ASP A 215 -18.36 1.03 -17.04
N SER A 216 -18.49 0.35 -15.89
CA SER A 216 -18.91 1.02 -14.67
C SER A 216 -17.87 2.04 -14.20
N THR A 217 -18.36 3.15 -13.66
CA THR A 217 -17.51 4.20 -13.09
C THR A 217 -17.61 4.19 -11.58
N ILE A 218 -16.45 4.36 -10.94
CA ILE A 218 -16.29 4.45 -9.50
C ILE A 218 -16.00 5.91 -9.16
N ARG A 219 -16.74 6.46 -8.21
CA ARG A 219 -16.48 7.81 -7.69
C ARG A 219 -15.49 7.76 -6.55
N TYR A 220 -14.37 8.46 -6.68
CA TYR A 220 -13.44 8.67 -5.59
C TYR A 220 -13.57 10.09 -5.05
N GLU A 221 -13.61 10.24 -3.73
CA GLU A 221 -13.66 11.53 -3.06
C GLU A 221 -12.63 11.58 -1.93
N LEU A 222 -11.61 12.44 -2.06
CA LEU A 222 -10.74 12.79 -0.94
C LEU A 222 -11.43 13.86 -0.10
N MET A 223 -11.58 13.62 1.19
CA MET A 223 -12.34 14.47 2.09
C MET A 223 -11.44 15.51 2.77
N GLN A 224 -11.92 16.75 2.88
CA GLN A 224 -11.30 17.82 3.68
C GLN A 224 -11.83 17.82 5.13
N SER A 225 -13.11 17.48 5.29
CA SER A 225 -13.79 17.31 6.58
C SER A 225 -14.85 16.21 6.45
N VAL A 226 -15.61 15.93 7.51
CA VAL A 226 -16.70 14.94 7.49
C VAL A 226 -17.69 15.20 6.36
N GLU A 227 -17.98 16.47 6.09
CA GLU A 227 -19.01 16.91 5.15
C GLU A 227 -18.45 17.47 3.83
N LYS A 228 -17.21 17.97 3.83
CA LYS A 228 -16.64 18.69 2.68
C LYS A 228 -15.65 17.83 1.90
N VAL A 229 -15.89 17.71 0.60
CA VAL A 229 -14.99 17.06 -0.37
C VAL A 229 -13.86 18.02 -0.74
N ALA A 230 -12.60 17.55 -0.65
CA ALA A 230 -11.41 18.27 -1.11
C ALA A 230 -11.19 18.08 -2.62
N ARG A 231 -11.32 16.84 -3.10
CA ARG A 231 -11.11 16.45 -4.49
C ARG A 231 -12.04 15.30 -4.85
N SER A 232 -12.61 15.32 -6.04
CA SER A 232 -13.46 14.25 -6.56
C SER A 232 -13.11 13.93 -8.00
N HIS A 233 -13.14 12.65 -8.36
CA HIS A 233 -13.02 12.21 -9.75
C HIS A 233 -13.77 10.89 -9.98
N LEU A 234 -14.05 10.60 -11.24
CA LEU A 234 -14.60 9.32 -11.69
C LEU A 234 -13.49 8.52 -12.36
N ILE A 235 -13.39 7.23 -12.06
CA ILE A 235 -12.50 6.29 -12.72
C ILE A 235 -13.31 5.12 -13.28
N SER A 236 -13.02 4.69 -14.50
CA SER A 236 -13.62 3.47 -15.05
C SER A 236 -13.05 2.26 -14.33
N GLN A 237 -13.91 1.28 -14.00
CA GLN A 237 -13.47 0.01 -13.45
C GLN A 237 -12.49 -0.70 -14.39
N ALA A 238 -12.63 -0.54 -15.72
CA ALA A 238 -11.68 -1.09 -16.69
C ALA A 238 -10.25 -0.58 -16.47
N ILE A 239 -10.06 0.69 -16.12
CA ILE A 239 -8.73 1.28 -15.87
C ILE A 239 -8.11 0.65 -14.62
N ASP A 240 -8.92 0.46 -13.57
CA ASP A 240 -8.45 -0.13 -12.32
C ASP A 240 -8.17 -1.63 -12.46
N LEU A 241 -8.98 -2.36 -13.24
CA LEU A 241 -8.80 -3.77 -13.54
C LEU A 241 -7.74 -4.05 -14.62
N ALA A 242 -7.37 -3.05 -15.44
CA ALA A 242 -6.30 -3.17 -16.44
C ALA A 242 -4.94 -3.52 -15.82
N GLN A 243 -4.86 -3.49 -14.49
CA GLN A 243 -3.73 -3.97 -13.72
C GLN A 243 -3.66 -5.50 -13.55
N SER A 244 -4.79 -6.20 -13.63
CA SER A 244 -4.83 -7.65 -13.44
C SER A 244 -4.29 -8.33 -14.69
N ASP A 245 -3.06 -8.86 -14.60
CA ASP A 245 -2.43 -9.58 -15.70
C ASP A 245 -3.42 -10.63 -16.25
N SER A 246 -3.83 -10.45 -17.50
CA SER A 246 -4.69 -11.39 -18.20
C SER A 246 -3.91 -12.70 -18.36
N LYS A 247 -4.29 -13.72 -17.58
CA LYS A 247 -3.87 -15.12 -17.75
C LYS A 247 -2.36 -15.38 -17.60
N GLN A 248 -1.82 -15.37 -16.37
CA GLN A 248 -0.68 -16.22 -15.97
C GLN A 248 -0.36 -16.03 -14.49
N ASP A 249 -0.92 -16.88 -13.63
CA ASP A 249 -0.32 -17.43 -12.40
C ASP A 249 -1.42 -18.02 -11.51
N SER A 250 -2.11 -19.01 -12.05
CA SER A 250 -3.17 -19.77 -11.37
C SER A 250 -2.66 -20.72 -10.28
N LYS A 251 -1.42 -20.57 -9.79
CA LYS A 251 -0.94 -21.42 -8.69
C LYS A 251 -0.40 -20.70 -7.47
N HIS A 252 0.48 -19.68 -7.50
CA HIS A 252 1.15 -19.25 -6.25
C HIS A 252 1.38 -17.74 -6.01
N SER A 253 0.55 -16.82 -6.51
CA SER A 253 0.53 -15.49 -5.89
C SER A 253 -0.82 -14.77 -6.01
N ASN A 254 -1.52 -14.64 -4.88
CA ASN A 254 -2.68 -13.76 -4.72
C ASN A 254 -2.20 -12.28 -4.62
N LYS A 255 -1.22 -11.88 -5.44
CA LYS A 255 -0.66 -10.52 -5.44
C LYS A 255 -1.55 -9.63 -6.29
N GLY A 256 -2.69 -9.23 -5.73
CA GLY A 256 -3.53 -8.21 -6.35
C GLY A 256 -2.82 -6.85 -6.30
N PHE A 257 -2.73 -6.18 -7.43
CA PHE A 257 -2.12 -4.86 -7.51
C PHE A 257 -2.89 -3.80 -6.70
N PRO A 258 -2.24 -2.69 -6.32
CA PRO A 258 -2.91 -1.55 -5.67
C PRO A 258 -3.90 -0.85 -6.60
N TRP A 259 -5.10 -0.58 -6.11
CA TRP A 259 -6.11 0.21 -6.80
C TRP A 259 -5.57 1.59 -7.20
N LEU A 260 -5.80 1.96 -8.47
CA LEU A 260 -5.58 3.32 -8.99
C LEU A 260 -6.77 4.23 -8.72
N ILE A 261 -7.80 3.74 -8.04
CA ILE A 261 -9.01 4.52 -7.77
C ILE A 261 -8.70 5.87 -7.10
N ALA A 262 -7.66 5.93 -6.26
CA ALA A 262 -7.29 7.13 -5.53
C ALA A 262 -6.56 8.21 -6.36
N ILE A 263 -6.01 7.86 -7.53
CA ILE A 263 -5.23 8.77 -8.38
C ILE A 263 -6.08 9.31 -9.54
N GLN A 264 -5.66 10.43 -10.13
CA GLN A 264 -6.44 11.04 -11.20
C GLN A 264 -6.50 10.13 -12.45
N PRO A 265 -7.57 10.15 -13.26
CA PRO A 265 -7.70 9.28 -14.42
C PRO A 265 -6.56 9.39 -15.43
N GLN A 266 -6.05 10.60 -15.67
CA GLN A 266 -4.90 10.83 -16.56
C GLN A 266 -3.64 10.12 -16.05
N GLN A 267 -3.38 10.23 -14.74
CA GLN A 267 -2.27 9.56 -14.06
C GLN A 267 -2.43 8.04 -14.14
N ALA A 268 -3.65 7.53 -13.89
CA ALA A 268 -3.96 6.11 -13.95
C ALA A 268 -3.74 5.53 -15.36
N ASN A 269 -4.19 6.24 -16.41
CA ASN A 269 -3.98 5.84 -17.80
C ASN A 269 -2.48 5.76 -18.15
N LEU A 270 -1.68 6.73 -17.71
CA LEU A 270 -0.23 6.71 -17.92
C LEU A 270 0.40 5.49 -17.23
N ILE A 271 0.04 5.21 -15.97
CA ILE A 271 0.54 4.05 -15.22
C ILE A 271 0.17 2.73 -15.90
N VAL A 272 -1.08 2.58 -16.35
CA VAL A 272 -1.53 1.39 -17.09
C VAL A 272 -0.72 1.21 -18.37
N ARG A 273 -0.47 2.28 -19.13
CA ARG A 273 0.37 2.22 -20.33
C ARG A 273 1.81 1.85 -20.00
N MET A 274 2.40 2.43 -18.94
CA MET A 274 3.75 2.10 -18.50
C MET A 274 3.89 0.62 -18.08
N ARG A 275 2.86 0.02 -17.48
CA ARG A 275 2.89 -1.41 -17.09
C ARG A 275 3.01 -2.40 -18.25
N GLN A 276 2.77 -1.96 -19.48
CA GLN A 276 2.98 -2.78 -20.68
C GLN A 276 4.47 -3.03 -20.98
N PHE A 277 5.39 -2.25 -20.38
CA PHE A 277 6.82 -2.49 -20.49
C PHE A 277 7.28 -3.64 -19.58
N PRO A 278 8.39 -4.34 -19.92
CA PRO A 278 8.98 -5.37 -19.07
C PRO A 278 9.25 -4.85 -17.64
N LYS A 279 8.90 -5.66 -16.65
CA LYS A 279 9.17 -5.40 -15.23
C LYS A 279 10.68 -5.51 -14.96
N LEU A 280 11.24 -4.65 -14.10
CA LEU A 280 12.66 -4.68 -13.73
C LEU A 280 13.10 -6.05 -13.22
N GLY A 281 12.26 -6.73 -12.43
CA GLY A 281 12.55 -8.06 -11.91
C GLY A 281 12.67 -9.15 -12.98
N ALA A 282 12.17 -8.91 -14.20
CA ALA A 282 12.30 -9.84 -15.33
C ALA A 282 13.62 -9.66 -16.10
N ILE A 283 14.31 -8.54 -15.92
CA ILE A 283 15.52 -8.16 -16.68
C ILE A 283 16.74 -7.91 -15.80
N ALA A 284 16.56 -7.82 -14.48
CA ALA A 284 17.62 -7.57 -13.52
C ALA A 284 17.39 -8.35 -12.22
N GLN A 285 18.47 -8.72 -11.55
CA GLN A 285 18.43 -9.30 -10.23
C GLN A 285 18.27 -8.20 -9.18
N VAL A 286 17.11 -8.17 -8.52
CA VAL A 286 16.79 -7.19 -7.47
C VAL A 286 16.71 -7.90 -6.12
N THR A 287 17.55 -7.51 -5.17
CA THR A 287 17.64 -8.14 -3.83
C THR A 287 17.78 -7.13 -2.71
N GLY A 288 17.39 -7.51 -1.48
CA GLY A 288 17.62 -6.68 -0.30
C GLY A 288 19.03 -6.89 0.23
N ALA A 289 19.67 -5.84 0.76
CA ALA A 289 21.10 -5.83 1.08
C ALA A 289 21.51 -6.63 2.33
N ALA A 290 20.71 -6.63 3.40
CA ALA A 290 20.97 -7.43 4.59
C ALA A 290 19.69 -7.73 5.37
N THR A 291 19.55 -8.97 5.84
CA THR A 291 18.56 -9.35 6.86
C THR A 291 18.96 -8.82 8.24
N VAL A 292 18.06 -8.94 9.22
CA VAL A 292 18.36 -8.53 10.60
C VAL A 292 19.55 -9.33 11.15
N ALA A 293 19.58 -10.64 10.95
CA ALA A 293 20.68 -11.50 11.40
C ALA A 293 22.00 -11.15 10.73
N GLU A 294 22.01 -10.95 9.41
CA GLU A 294 23.20 -10.52 8.68
C GLU A 294 23.70 -9.15 9.14
N ALA A 295 22.81 -8.23 9.51
CA ALA A 295 23.21 -6.92 10.01
C ALA A 295 24.01 -7.01 11.31
N TYR A 296 23.57 -7.86 12.25
CA TYR A 296 24.33 -8.13 13.47
C TYR A 296 25.65 -8.85 13.21
N ALA A 297 25.73 -9.70 12.18
CA ALA A 297 26.98 -10.34 11.79
C ALA A 297 27.98 -9.37 11.14
N ILE A 298 27.50 -8.35 10.41
CA ILE A 298 28.34 -7.35 9.75
C ILE A 298 28.88 -6.31 10.74
N GLN A 299 28.09 -5.89 11.74
CA GLN A 299 28.45 -4.79 12.63
C GLN A 299 29.85 -4.91 13.28
N PRO A 300 30.26 -6.08 13.82
CA PRO A 300 31.58 -6.23 14.45
C PRO A 300 32.76 -6.09 13.47
N LEU A 301 32.51 -6.20 12.16
CA LEU A 301 33.51 -6.14 11.11
C LEU A 301 33.76 -4.71 10.62
N ILE A 302 32.91 -3.75 11.01
CA ILE A 302 32.98 -2.36 10.57
C ILE A 302 34.09 -1.62 11.32
N GLN A 303 34.97 -0.97 10.57
CA GLN A 303 35.96 -0.02 11.09
C GLN A 303 35.71 1.38 10.50
N ASP A 304 36.12 2.44 11.19
CA ASP A 304 36.04 3.83 10.69
C ASP A 304 37.44 4.25 10.21
N SER A 305 37.67 4.28 8.89
CA SER A 305 38.98 4.57 8.31
C SER A 305 38.86 5.45 7.07
N GLN A 306 39.63 6.54 7.06
CA GLN A 306 39.77 7.43 5.90
C GLN A 306 40.71 6.85 4.84
N THR A 307 41.64 5.97 5.24
CA THR A 307 42.61 5.36 4.35
C THR A 307 42.06 4.02 3.87
N LEU A 308 41.81 3.93 2.55
CA LEU A 308 41.31 2.72 1.89
C LEU A 308 42.46 1.98 1.22
N THR A 309 42.55 0.67 1.46
CA THR A 309 43.29 -0.23 0.58
C THR A 309 42.45 -0.58 -0.65
N VAL A 310 43.09 -1.10 -1.70
CA VAL A 310 42.39 -1.51 -2.94
C VAL A 310 41.35 -2.61 -2.68
N ALA A 311 41.53 -3.41 -1.63
CA ALA A 311 40.69 -4.56 -1.32
C ALA A 311 39.64 -4.29 -0.24
N ASP A 312 39.65 -3.10 0.39
CA ASP A 312 38.66 -2.71 1.38
C ASP A 312 37.31 -2.42 0.72
N LEU A 313 36.23 -2.65 1.46
CA LEU A 313 34.88 -2.34 1.03
C LEU A 313 34.35 -1.14 1.81
N GLN A 314 33.90 -0.11 1.13
CA GLN A 314 33.15 0.98 1.76
C GLN A 314 31.77 0.47 2.16
N LEU A 315 31.26 0.90 3.31
CA LEU A 315 29.91 0.56 3.75
C LEU A 315 28.96 1.75 3.54
N VAL A 316 27.79 1.51 2.95
CA VAL A 316 26.75 2.54 2.80
C VAL A 316 25.38 2.00 3.20
N ASN A 317 24.50 2.86 3.68
CA ASN A 317 23.09 2.55 3.93
C ASN A 317 22.18 3.58 3.26
N SER A 318 20.86 3.47 3.46
CA SER A 318 19.87 4.38 2.88
C SER A 318 20.12 5.84 3.26
N GLY A 319 20.67 6.09 4.45
CA GLY A 319 20.93 7.45 4.92
C GLY A 319 22.18 8.08 4.32
N THR A 320 23.08 7.30 3.73
CA THR A 320 24.34 7.77 3.11
C THR A 320 24.36 7.56 1.60
N LEU A 321 23.18 7.52 0.98
CA LEU A 321 22.97 7.36 -0.45
C LEU A 321 22.06 8.49 -0.91
N ASP A 322 22.42 9.14 -2.02
CA ASP A 322 21.60 10.15 -2.70
C ASP A 322 21.50 9.76 -4.19
N ARG A 323 20.67 10.47 -4.97
CA ARG A 323 20.65 10.37 -6.43
C ARG A 323 22.08 10.47 -6.99
N TYR A 324 22.49 9.44 -7.72
CA TYR A 324 23.77 9.32 -8.43
C TYR A 324 25.03 9.25 -7.57
N ARG A 325 24.95 9.24 -6.23
CA ARG A 325 26.16 9.33 -5.39
C ARG A 325 26.07 8.64 -4.03
N PHE A 326 27.25 8.32 -3.50
CA PHE A 326 27.44 7.90 -2.12
C PHE A 326 27.93 9.07 -1.27
N LEU A 327 27.35 9.26 -0.08
CA LEU A 327 27.75 10.29 0.89
C LEU A 327 28.77 9.76 1.91
N TRP A 328 29.51 8.71 1.57
CA TRP A 328 30.54 8.12 2.41
C TRP A 328 31.61 9.17 2.76
N GLY A 329 31.96 9.30 4.04
CA GLY A 329 32.87 10.35 4.54
C GLY A 329 32.26 11.75 4.65
N LYS A 330 31.05 11.98 4.14
CA LYS A 330 30.34 13.28 4.21
C LYS A 330 29.17 13.27 5.18
N LYS A 331 28.45 12.14 5.24
CA LYS A 331 27.32 11.95 6.14
C LYS A 331 27.55 10.73 7.02
N ARG A 332 27.30 10.89 8.32
CA ARG A 332 27.49 9.78 9.27
C ARG A 332 26.49 8.67 9.01
N LEU A 333 27.01 7.46 8.84
CA LEU A 333 26.26 6.22 8.76
C LEU A 333 25.89 5.76 10.17
N ARG A 334 24.59 5.63 10.46
CA ARG A 334 24.11 4.95 11.67
C ARG A 334 23.83 3.48 11.40
N TYR A 335 24.40 2.59 12.23
CA TYR A 335 24.24 1.15 12.10
C TYR A 335 24.10 0.48 13.47
N LEU A 336 22.92 -0.08 13.75
CA LEU A 336 22.62 -0.79 15.00
C LEU A 336 23.09 -0.01 16.26
N GLY A 337 22.77 1.28 16.31
CA GLY A 337 23.13 2.18 17.42
C GLY A 337 24.50 2.85 17.30
N ALA A 338 25.44 2.29 16.54
CA ALA A 338 26.75 2.88 16.28
C ALA A 338 26.70 3.93 15.15
N SER A 339 27.70 4.82 15.12
CA SER A 339 27.78 5.95 14.18
C SER A 339 29.20 6.05 13.60
N TYR A 340 29.31 6.03 12.28
CA TYR A 340 30.58 6.01 11.55
C TYR A 340 30.61 7.12 10.51
N LEU A 341 31.78 7.73 10.25
CA LEU A 341 31.91 8.72 9.18
C LEU A 341 32.48 8.09 7.90
N HIS A 342 33.50 7.25 8.03
CA HIS A 342 34.20 6.54 6.96
C HIS A 342 34.14 5.02 7.21
N PRO A 343 32.94 4.41 7.27
CA PRO A 343 32.81 2.99 7.59
C PRO A 343 33.34 2.10 6.47
N VAL A 344 34.20 1.15 6.82
CA VAL A 344 34.82 0.19 5.91
C VAL A 344 34.74 -1.22 6.48
N ILE A 345 34.76 -2.21 5.59
CA ILE A 345 35.14 -3.59 5.92
C ILE A 345 36.57 -3.79 5.41
N PRO A 346 37.57 -3.87 6.31
CA PRO A 346 38.95 -4.12 5.92
C PRO A 346 39.11 -5.45 5.17
N ALA A 347 40.05 -5.51 4.25
CA ALA A 347 40.31 -6.68 3.40
C ALA A 347 40.45 -7.99 4.20
N HIS A 348 41.16 -7.97 5.33
CA HIS A 348 41.40 -9.14 6.18
C HIS A 348 40.15 -9.64 6.92
N LEU A 349 39.11 -8.81 7.05
CA LEU A 349 37.84 -9.17 7.70
C LEU A 349 36.76 -9.63 6.71
N ARG A 350 36.99 -9.48 5.40
CA ARG A 350 35.99 -9.82 4.37
C ARG A 350 35.55 -11.29 4.39
N GLN A 351 36.46 -12.20 4.74
CA GLN A 351 36.16 -13.64 4.85
C GLN A 351 35.07 -13.99 5.87
N TYR A 352 34.80 -13.09 6.82
CA TYR A 352 33.74 -13.24 7.82
C TYR A 352 32.39 -12.68 7.37
N LEU A 353 32.34 -11.97 6.24
CA LEU A 353 31.07 -11.53 5.67
C LEU A 353 30.25 -12.75 5.22
N PRO A 354 28.92 -12.68 5.30
CA PRO A 354 28.08 -13.67 4.65
C PRO A 354 28.42 -13.72 3.15
N ARG A 355 28.74 -14.91 2.62
CA ARG A 355 29.28 -15.09 1.25
C ARG A 355 28.49 -14.35 0.17
N LYS A 356 27.16 -14.39 0.26
CA LYS A 356 26.27 -13.68 -0.67
C LYS A 356 26.51 -12.17 -0.68
N ARG A 357 26.79 -11.57 0.47
CA ARG A 357 26.98 -10.12 0.63
C ARG A 357 28.35 -9.68 0.15
N GLU A 358 29.37 -10.50 0.38
CA GLU A 358 30.69 -10.29 -0.21
C GLU A 358 30.62 -10.33 -1.74
N GLN A 359 29.99 -11.36 -2.32
CA GLN A 359 29.82 -11.49 -3.77
C GLN A 359 29.08 -10.29 -4.38
N GLN A 360 28.06 -9.79 -3.69
CA GLN A 360 27.36 -8.58 -4.10
C GLN A 360 28.28 -7.36 -4.02
N ALA A 361 29.03 -7.21 -2.93
CA ALA A 361 29.90 -6.06 -2.70
C ALA A 361 31.01 -5.93 -3.75
N ILE A 362 31.54 -7.04 -4.26
CA ILE A 362 32.64 -7.05 -5.25
C ILE A 362 32.20 -6.98 -6.72
N ALA A 363 30.90 -6.96 -6.98
CA ALA A 363 30.36 -6.88 -8.33
C ALA A 363 29.83 -5.46 -8.63
N PRO A 364 29.89 -5.00 -9.88
CA PRO A 364 29.21 -3.78 -10.31
C PRO A 364 27.69 -3.87 -10.07
N LYS A 365 27.09 -2.79 -9.56
CA LYS A 365 25.70 -2.78 -9.09
C LYS A 365 25.16 -1.38 -8.89
N ILE A 366 23.84 -1.27 -8.89
CA ILE A 366 23.12 -0.08 -8.41
C ILE A 366 22.63 -0.36 -6.98
N LEU A 367 22.83 0.59 -6.08
CA LEU A 367 22.25 0.59 -4.75
C LEU A 367 21.07 1.55 -4.71
N VAL A 368 20.00 1.16 -4.02
CA VAL A 368 18.79 1.96 -3.86
C VAL A 368 18.50 2.20 -2.38
N ALA A 369 18.24 3.44 -2.00
CA ALA A 369 17.82 3.78 -0.64
C ALA A 369 16.43 3.21 -0.34
N GLY A 370 16.28 2.48 0.76
CA GLY A 370 15.01 1.84 1.11
C GLY A 370 14.03 2.67 1.94
N MET A 371 14.47 3.81 2.49
CA MET A 371 13.66 4.73 3.28
C MET A 371 14.03 6.16 2.89
N THR A 372 13.26 6.76 1.99
CA THR A 372 13.62 8.02 1.35
C THR A 372 12.39 8.77 0.87
N ARG A 373 12.47 10.08 0.64
CA ARG A 373 11.36 10.88 0.10
C ARG A 373 11.25 10.75 -1.40
N GLU A 374 12.37 10.55 -2.08
CA GLU A 374 12.48 10.42 -3.52
C GLU A 374 13.18 9.12 -3.89
N LEU A 375 13.03 8.63 -5.12
CA LEU A 375 13.81 7.47 -5.51
C LEU A 375 15.28 7.87 -5.67
N GLU A 376 16.12 7.33 -4.78
CA GLU A 376 17.55 7.60 -4.75
C GLU A 376 18.31 6.32 -5.09
N CYS A 377 18.97 6.35 -6.25
CA CYS A 377 19.81 5.28 -6.75
C CYS A 377 21.23 5.78 -7.02
N ALA A 378 22.24 4.99 -6.63
CA ALA A 378 23.64 5.28 -6.87
C ALA A 378 24.36 4.07 -7.48
N LEU A 379 25.31 4.32 -8.38
CA LEU A 379 26.06 3.29 -9.10
C LEU A 379 27.41 3.02 -8.43
N ASP A 380 27.67 1.75 -8.12
CA ASP A 380 29.01 1.22 -7.87
C ASP A 380 29.46 0.46 -9.11
N SER A 381 30.20 1.12 -9.99
CA SER A 381 30.78 0.50 -11.20
C SER A 381 32.01 -0.36 -10.90
N THR A 382 32.60 -0.20 -9.72
CA THR A 382 33.91 -0.79 -9.37
C THR A 382 33.81 -2.07 -8.53
N GLY A 383 32.66 -2.33 -7.91
CA GLY A 383 32.51 -3.44 -6.98
C GLY A 383 33.30 -3.22 -5.69
N LYS A 384 33.16 -2.03 -5.08
CA LYS A 384 33.88 -1.68 -3.84
C LYS A 384 32.97 -1.23 -2.70
N VAL A 385 31.66 -1.32 -2.91
CA VAL A 385 30.68 -0.84 -1.93
C VAL A 385 29.84 -2.01 -1.40
N LEU A 386 29.88 -2.21 -0.09
CA LEU A 386 28.97 -3.09 0.64
C LEU A 386 27.70 -2.32 1.01
N ALA A 387 26.57 -2.80 0.49
CA ALA A 387 25.25 -2.29 0.83
C ALA A 387 24.80 -2.82 2.20
N ALA A 388 24.45 -1.92 3.12
CA ALA A 388 24.03 -2.26 4.47
C ALA A 388 22.49 -2.33 4.59
N LYS A 389 21.98 -2.72 5.78
CA LYS A 389 20.54 -2.86 6.05
C LYS A 389 19.73 -1.64 5.57
N SER A 390 18.50 -1.91 5.13
CA SER A 390 17.55 -0.92 4.58
C SER A 390 17.91 -0.38 3.19
N THR A 391 18.82 -1.05 2.46
CA THR A 391 19.06 -0.78 1.03
C THR A 391 18.66 -1.96 0.16
N ALA A 392 18.43 -1.69 -1.12
CA ALA A 392 18.28 -2.71 -2.15
C ALA A 392 19.45 -2.66 -3.14
N VAL A 393 19.72 -3.80 -3.77
CA VAL A 393 20.81 -4.00 -4.73
C VAL A 393 20.22 -4.50 -6.04
N ILE A 394 20.61 -3.87 -7.14
CA ILE A 394 20.24 -4.22 -8.50
C ILE A 394 21.50 -4.60 -9.27
N GLN A 395 21.52 -5.81 -9.82
CA GLN A 395 22.56 -6.31 -10.71
C GLN A 395 21.91 -6.71 -12.04
N SER A 396 22.52 -6.36 -13.16
CA SER A 396 21.94 -6.60 -14.48
C SER A 396 23.02 -6.81 -15.53
N THR A 397 22.66 -7.50 -16.61
CA THR A 397 23.45 -7.55 -17.85
C THR A 397 23.18 -6.35 -18.75
N ILE A 398 22.07 -5.64 -18.53
CA ILE A 398 21.81 -4.33 -19.15
C ILE A 398 22.78 -3.31 -18.55
N ASP A 399 23.24 -2.35 -19.36
CA ASP A 399 24.11 -1.27 -18.90
C ASP A 399 23.51 -0.57 -17.67
N LEU A 400 24.28 -0.60 -16.57
CA LEU A 400 23.83 -0.07 -15.29
C LEU A 400 23.65 1.46 -15.33
N ARG A 401 24.33 2.18 -16.22
CA ARG A 401 24.14 3.63 -16.40
C ARG A 401 22.77 3.92 -17.00
N TYR A 402 22.35 3.11 -17.99
CA TYR A 402 21.01 3.22 -18.56
C TYR A 402 19.92 2.99 -17.50
N LEU A 403 20.04 1.91 -16.71
CA LEU A 403 19.11 1.64 -15.63
C LEU A 403 19.13 2.74 -14.56
N LEU A 404 20.31 3.27 -14.23
CA LEU A 404 20.46 4.35 -13.25
C LEU A 404 19.70 5.62 -13.70
N GLY A 405 19.85 6.02 -14.96
CA GLY A 405 19.16 7.19 -15.51
C GLY A 405 17.63 7.03 -15.49
N ILE A 406 17.13 5.84 -15.84
CA ILE A 406 15.70 5.54 -15.74
C ILE A 406 15.22 5.58 -14.28
N LEU A 407 15.89 4.88 -13.37
CA LEU A 407 15.44 4.71 -11.98
C LEU A 407 15.45 6.03 -11.18
N ASN A 408 16.39 6.92 -11.48
CA ASN A 408 16.46 8.25 -10.86
C ASN A 408 15.57 9.29 -11.57
N SER A 409 14.81 8.95 -12.61
CA SER A 409 13.96 9.90 -13.33
C SER A 409 12.70 10.27 -12.54
N LYS A 410 12.19 11.49 -12.78
CA LYS A 410 10.91 11.96 -12.27
C LYS A 410 9.75 11.07 -12.73
N LEU A 411 9.82 10.51 -13.94
CA LEU A 411 8.79 9.60 -14.46
C LEU A 411 8.70 8.31 -13.62
N ILE A 412 9.83 7.68 -13.28
CA ILE A 412 9.82 6.47 -12.45
C ILE A 412 9.46 6.80 -11.01
N HIS A 413 9.88 7.96 -10.49
CA HIS A 413 9.42 8.43 -9.19
C HIS A 413 7.88 8.61 -9.17
N PHE A 414 7.31 9.31 -10.15
CA PHE A 414 5.86 9.47 -10.33
C PHE A 414 5.13 8.11 -10.41
N TYR A 415 5.65 7.16 -11.20
CA TYR A 415 5.08 5.83 -11.29
C TYR A 415 5.10 5.12 -9.93
N PHE A 416 6.22 5.21 -9.21
CA PHE A 416 6.42 4.53 -7.94
C PHE A 416 5.52 5.10 -6.85
N THR A 417 5.44 6.43 -6.73
CA THR A 417 4.56 7.09 -5.75
C THR A 417 3.11 6.75 -6.05
N ASN A 418 2.64 6.90 -7.29
CA ASN A 418 1.24 6.62 -7.60
C ASN A 418 0.87 5.12 -7.54
N SER A 419 1.82 4.21 -7.74
CA SER A 419 1.57 2.76 -7.62
C SER A 419 1.70 2.24 -6.19
N PHE A 420 2.52 2.87 -5.33
CA PHE A 420 2.89 2.33 -4.01
C PHE A 420 2.74 3.33 -2.85
N ALA A 421 2.14 4.50 -3.04
CA ALA A 421 2.04 5.60 -2.06
C ALA A 421 1.43 5.19 -0.71
N SER A 422 0.53 4.24 -0.72
CA SER A 422 -0.10 3.66 0.46
C SER A 422 0.83 2.87 1.39
N ASN A 423 2.03 2.51 0.91
CA ASN A 423 3.12 1.98 1.73
C ASN A 423 4.03 3.10 2.28
N SER A 424 3.69 4.37 2.06
CA SER A 424 4.44 5.49 2.61
C SER A 424 4.36 5.52 4.13
N LEU A 425 5.44 5.99 4.73
CA LEU A 425 5.61 6.23 6.15
C LEU A 425 5.25 7.69 6.45
N SER A 426 5.00 7.98 7.73
CA SER A 426 4.78 9.34 8.22
C SER A 426 5.86 10.32 7.72
N GLY A 427 5.44 11.51 7.29
CA GLY A 427 6.37 12.56 6.85
C GLY A 427 6.82 12.46 5.38
N GLY A 428 6.09 11.71 4.55
CA GLY A 428 6.32 11.63 3.10
C GLY A 428 7.43 10.67 2.69
N TYR A 429 7.89 9.81 3.60
CA TYR A 429 8.93 8.83 3.29
C TYR A 429 8.33 7.61 2.58
N LEU A 430 8.94 7.22 1.48
CA LEU A 430 8.68 5.99 0.75
C LEU A 430 9.42 4.82 1.39
N ARG A 431 8.75 3.66 1.39
CA ARG A 431 9.39 2.37 1.68
C ARG A 431 9.72 1.68 0.37
N VAL A 432 11.00 1.72 0.00
CA VAL A 432 11.49 1.16 -1.25
C VAL A 432 12.15 -0.19 -0.95
N GLY A 433 11.58 -1.27 -1.49
CA GLY A 433 12.08 -2.62 -1.27
C GLY A 433 12.13 -3.44 -2.57
N PRO A 434 12.82 -4.60 -2.55
CA PRO A 434 12.88 -5.48 -3.71
C PRO A 434 11.50 -5.82 -4.32
N PRO A 435 10.44 -6.13 -3.54
CA PRO A 435 9.13 -6.44 -4.11
C PRO A 435 8.52 -5.31 -4.94
N GLN A 436 8.74 -4.04 -4.54
CA GLN A 436 8.26 -2.87 -5.28
C GLN A 436 9.16 -2.57 -6.48
N LEU A 437 10.49 -2.58 -6.27
CA LEU A 437 11.47 -2.34 -7.33
C LEU A 437 11.33 -3.33 -8.49
N GLN A 438 11.10 -4.61 -8.19
CA GLN A 438 10.89 -5.64 -9.22
C GLN A 438 9.70 -5.35 -10.15
N GLN A 439 8.72 -4.56 -9.71
CA GLN A 439 7.52 -4.20 -10.47
C GLN A 439 7.66 -2.91 -11.28
N ILE A 440 8.80 -2.21 -11.19
CA ILE A 440 9.04 -0.99 -11.97
C ILE A 440 9.11 -1.36 -13.46
N PRO A 441 8.30 -0.73 -14.32
CA PRO A 441 8.38 -0.94 -15.77
C PRO A 441 9.65 -0.30 -16.31
N ILE A 442 10.36 -1.01 -17.19
CA ILE A 442 11.60 -0.55 -17.82
C ILE A 442 11.46 -0.63 -19.34
N CYS A 443 11.53 0.51 -20.01
CA CYS A 443 11.58 0.54 -21.47
C CYS A 443 12.87 -0.14 -21.95
N CYS A 444 12.74 -1.25 -22.69
CA CYS A 444 13.87 -2.01 -23.24
C CYS A 444 13.88 -2.05 -24.77
N ARG A 445 13.04 -1.23 -25.44
CA ARG A 445 12.80 -1.32 -26.89
C ARG A 445 14.10 -1.18 -27.71
N GLU A 446 14.95 -0.26 -27.31
CA GLU A 446 16.19 0.06 -28.04
C GLU A 446 17.41 -0.82 -27.63
N VAL A 447 17.26 -1.70 -26.64
CA VAL A 447 18.33 -2.58 -26.14
C VAL A 447 18.37 -3.92 -26.88
N ARG A 448 17.28 -4.31 -27.56
CA ARG A 448 17.16 -5.61 -28.23
C ARG A 448 17.85 -5.69 -29.60
N ASP A 449 18.17 -4.56 -30.21
CA ASP A 449 18.75 -4.50 -31.57
C ASP A 449 20.30 -4.44 -31.58
N GLY A 450 20.94 -4.72 -30.45
CA GLY A 450 22.40 -4.94 -30.37
C GLY A 450 23.30 -3.69 -30.44
N ASN A 451 22.78 -2.52 -30.83
CA ASN A 451 23.56 -1.28 -30.93
C ASN A 451 23.15 -0.16 -29.96
N GLY A 452 22.07 -0.31 -29.19
CA GLY A 452 21.50 0.80 -28.42
C GLY A 452 21.01 1.90 -29.36
N GLY A 453 19.70 2.16 -29.40
CA GLY A 453 19.18 3.30 -30.17
C GLY A 453 19.85 4.62 -29.77
N ASP A 454 19.76 5.65 -30.62
CA ASP A 454 20.38 6.97 -30.37
C ASP A 454 20.04 7.54 -28.98
N ARG A 455 18.81 7.30 -28.50
CA ARG A 455 18.35 7.74 -27.17
C ARG A 455 18.96 6.94 -26.04
N HIS A 456 19.13 5.62 -26.19
CA HIS A 456 19.84 4.79 -25.23
C HIS A 456 21.26 5.31 -24.99
N ASN A 457 22.02 5.56 -26.06
CA ASN A 457 23.39 6.04 -25.97
C ASN A 457 23.46 7.48 -25.43
N ALA A 458 22.53 8.35 -25.84
CA ALA A 458 22.42 9.70 -25.30
C ALA A 458 22.14 9.70 -23.79
N LEU A 459 21.25 8.82 -23.31
CA LEU A 459 20.97 8.67 -21.87
C LEU A 459 22.22 8.25 -21.11
N ILE A 460 22.96 7.27 -21.62
CA ILE A 460 24.22 6.82 -20.99
C ILE A 460 25.22 7.98 -20.90
N GLY A 461 25.42 8.74 -21.97
CA GLY A 461 26.33 9.88 -21.99
C GLY A 461 25.97 10.95 -20.96
N LEU A 462 24.67 11.28 -20.82
CA LEU A 462 24.19 12.21 -19.80
C LEU A 462 24.37 11.65 -18.38
N VAL A 463 24.19 10.35 -18.18
CA VAL A 463 24.45 9.71 -16.88
C VAL A 463 25.94 9.77 -16.52
N ASP A 464 26.84 9.53 -17.48
CA ASP A 464 28.28 9.68 -17.26
C ASP A 464 28.65 11.13 -16.87
N GLN A 465 28.04 12.11 -17.53
CA GLN A 465 28.18 13.52 -17.15
C GLN A 465 27.63 13.79 -15.74
N MET A 466 26.43 13.29 -15.41
CA MET A 466 25.81 13.43 -14.09
C MET A 466 26.66 12.83 -12.97
N LEU A 467 27.24 11.65 -13.21
CA LEU A 467 28.14 10.98 -12.26
C LEU A 467 29.42 11.81 -12.03
N SER A 468 29.99 12.39 -13.09
CA SER A 468 31.15 13.28 -12.99
C SER A 468 30.84 14.54 -12.17
N LEU A 469 29.73 15.22 -12.46
CA LEU A 469 29.29 16.41 -11.73
C LEU A 469 28.98 16.07 -10.26
N SER A 470 28.31 14.95 -10.01
CA SER A 470 27.99 14.48 -8.65
C SER A 470 29.26 14.19 -7.83
N ALA A 471 30.29 13.62 -8.45
CA ALA A 471 31.59 13.40 -7.82
C ALA A 471 32.31 14.71 -7.50
N GLN A 472 32.24 15.71 -8.38
CA GLN A 472 32.78 17.05 -8.13
C GLN A 472 32.06 17.74 -6.97
N GLN A 473 30.73 17.62 -6.89
CA GLN A 473 29.92 18.25 -5.85
C GLN A 473 30.33 17.83 -4.43
N ILE A 474 30.76 16.58 -4.27
CA ILE A 474 31.25 16.05 -3.00
C ILE A 474 32.54 16.74 -2.55
N MET A 475 33.35 17.25 -3.49
CA MET A 475 34.68 17.80 -3.27
C MET A 475 34.69 19.33 -3.12
N LEU A 476 33.69 20.03 -3.65
CA LEU A 476 33.64 21.50 -3.69
C LEU A 476 33.27 22.15 -2.36
N LYS A 477 33.69 23.42 -2.21
CA LYS A 477 33.29 24.29 -1.09
C LYS A 477 31.91 24.88 -1.34
N PRO A 478 31.17 25.29 -0.29
CA PRO A 478 29.82 25.85 -0.43
C PRO A 478 29.69 27.02 -1.41
N THR A 479 30.74 27.82 -1.59
CA THR A 479 30.79 28.98 -2.48
C THR A 479 30.79 28.63 -3.98
N GLU A 480 31.21 27.42 -4.34
CA GLU A 480 31.32 26.94 -5.73
C GLU A 480 30.15 26.03 -6.11
N LEU A 481 29.29 25.69 -5.15
CA LEU A 481 28.13 24.84 -5.35
C LEU A 481 27.06 25.42 -6.28
N PRO A 482 26.74 26.73 -6.30
CA PRO A 482 25.62 27.23 -7.10
C PRO A 482 25.75 26.99 -8.61
N GLU A 483 26.95 27.20 -9.16
CA GLU A 483 27.21 26.99 -10.60
C GLU A 483 27.13 25.51 -10.97
N LEU A 484 27.77 24.64 -10.18
CA LEU A 484 27.71 23.20 -10.39
C LEU A 484 26.28 22.65 -10.23
N GLN A 485 25.53 23.19 -9.27
CA GLN A 485 24.14 22.82 -9.03
C GLN A 485 23.26 23.16 -10.25
N SER A 486 23.48 24.32 -10.88
CA SER A 486 22.78 24.69 -12.12
C SER A 486 23.13 23.75 -13.28
N GLN A 487 24.39 23.32 -13.40
CA GLN A 487 24.79 22.31 -14.40
C GLN A 487 24.14 20.95 -14.14
N ILE A 488 24.10 20.51 -12.88
CA ILE A 488 23.42 19.27 -12.47
C ILE A 488 21.94 19.35 -12.83
N GLU A 489 21.26 20.45 -12.53
CA GLU A 489 19.85 20.65 -12.85
C GLU A 489 19.61 20.63 -14.36
N ALA A 490 20.47 21.25 -15.17
CA ALA A 490 20.37 21.21 -16.62
C ALA A 490 20.52 19.79 -17.18
N VAL A 491 21.49 19.01 -16.68
CA VAL A 491 21.67 17.60 -17.06
C VAL A 491 20.48 16.75 -16.60
N ASP A 492 19.96 16.99 -15.39
CA ASP A 492 18.79 16.28 -14.87
C ASP A 492 17.54 16.55 -15.71
N GLN A 493 17.34 17.79 -16.18
CA GLN A 493 16.25 18.12 -17.10
C GLN A 493 16.37 17.36 -18.42
N GLN A 494 17.57 17.30 -19.01
CA GLN A 494 17.81 16.55 -20.25
C GLN A 494 17.61 15.03 -20.05
N LEU A 495 18.08 14.48 -18.93
CA LEU A 495 17.85 13.07 -18.57
C LEU A 495 16.35 12.78 -18.50
N ASN A 496 15.58 13.60 -17.78
CA ASN A 496 14.14 13.43 -17.65
C ASN A 496 13.43 13.54 -19.01
N GLN A 497 13.85 14.47 -19.88
CA GLN A 497 13.29 14.60 -21.22
C GLN A 497 13.50 13.31 -22.04
N ILE A 498 14.74 12.79 -22.10
CA ILE A 498 15.03 11.55 -22.84
C ILE A 498 14.22 10.38 -22.27
N VAL A 499 14.10 10.28 -20.94
CA VAL A 499 13.28 9.23 -20.32
C VAL A 499 11.82 9.38 -20.72
N CYS A 500 11.23 10.57 -20.67
CA CYS A 500 9.85 10.78 -21.13
C CYS A 500 9.66 10.39 -22.61
N GLU A 501 10.61 10.71 -23.47
CA GLU A 501 10.59 10.33 -24.89
C GLU A 501 10.68 8.81 -25.09
N LEU A 502 11.53 8.12 -24.32
CA LEU A 502 11.66 6.65 -24.36
C LEU A 502 10.34 5.93 -24.02
N TYR A 503 9.52 6.53 -23.15
CA TYR A 503 8.20 6.01 -22.78
C TYR A 503 7.06 6.56 -23.65
N GLY A 504 7.36 7.44 -24.61
CA GLY A 504 6.39 8.01 -25.55
C GLY A 504 5.37 8.94 -24.89
N LEU A 505 5.79 9.71 -23.88
CA LEU A 505 4.92 10.66 -23.21
C LEU A 505 4.57 11.85 -24.12
N THR A 506 3.33 12.31 -24.03
CA THR A 506 2.85 13.55 -24.63
C THR A 506 3.25 14.76 -23.78
N LYS A 507 3.21 15.97 -24.35
CA LYS A 507 3.53 17.22 -23.60
C LYS A 507 2.70 17.38 -22.33
N ALA A 508 1.39 17.11 -22.40
CA ALA A 508 0.49 17.18 -21.25
C ALA A 508 0.84 16.15 -20.16
N GLU A 509 1.29 14.96 -20.54
CA GLU A 509 1.74 13.95 -19.57
C GLU A 509 3.07 14.33 -18.93
N ILE A 510 3.98 14.97 -19.67
CA ILE A 510 5.24 15.49 -19.13
C ILE A 510 4.95 16.58 -18.09
N GLU A 511 4.10 17.56 -18.42
CA GLU A 511 3.69 18.62 -17.49
C GLU A 511 3.08 18.03 -16.21
N MET A 512 2.14 17.08 -16.35
CA MET A 512 1.55 16.37 -15.22
C MET A 512 2.58 15.66 -14.34
N VAL A 513 3.56 14.95 -14.93
CA VAL A 513 4.63 14.27 -14.18
C VAL A 513 5.53 15.26 -13.46
N LEU A 514 5.79 16.43 -14.05
CA LEU A 514 6.65 17.46 -13.45
C LEU A 514 5.96 18.27 -12.36
N GLU A 515 4.63 18.39 -12.39
CA GLU A 515 3.83 19.06 -11.35
C GLU A 515 3.62 18.19 -10.10
N ASP A 516 3.55 16.86 -10.28
CA ASP A 516 3.35 15.89 -9.20
C ASP A 516 4.64 15.56 -8.42
N VAL A 517 5.81 15.93 -8.95
CA VAL A 517 7.16 15.61 -8.43
C VAL A 517 7.99 16.86 -8.22
#